data_AF-A0A9D0YZJ9-F1
#
_entry.id   AF-A0A9D0YZJ9-F1
#
_cell.length_a   1.000
_cell.length_b   1.000
_cell.length_c   1.000
_cell.angle_alpha   90.00
_cell.angle_beta   90.00
_cell.angle_gamma   90.00
#
_symmetry.space_group_name_H-M   'P 1'
#
loop_
_entity.id
_entity.type
_entity.pdbx_description
1 polymer ?
#
loop_
_entity_poly.entity_id
_entity_poly.type
_entity_poly.pdbx_seq_one_letter_code
_entity_poly.pdbx_strand_id
1 'polypeptide(L)'
;MLIKEASEKWNISERRIRQLIQDGRIEGARKMGTTWYIPDETDKPIDKRWKEEKNYRIDLPEDYFNEVDSKLKKLNSKRPLPKETIKSLEENNILNWTYNSNAIEGNTLTLRETKVVLEGITIGGKSVKEHLEVLNHKEAILFLEDLVNGNTELLEWNIKNLHALILKGIDNQNAGKYRQENVVISGATQKPVDYVQVPEKMEKLILEYDEWQQFHPLIRAALLHGEFVFIHPFVD
;
A
#
# COMPACT_ATOMS: atom_id res chain seq x y z
N MET A 1 22.69 8.99 -18.41
CA MET A 1 21.53 9.91 -18.45
C MET A 1 20.85 10.01 -17.09
N LEU A 2 20.23 11.16 -16.82
CA LEU A 2 19.34 11.39 -15.67
C LEU A 2 17.94 10.84 -15.95
N ILE A 3 17.13 10.71 -14.90
CA ILE A 3 15.72 10.27 -15.03
C ILE A 3 14.94 11.15 -16.02
N LYS A 4 15.14 12.48 -16.00
CA LYS A 4 14.47 13.40 -16.91
C LYS A 4 14.84 13.14 -18.38
N GLU A 5 16.13 12.93 -18.65
CA GLU A 5 16.63 12.59 -19.98
C GLU A 5 16.10 11.24 -20.46
N ALA A 6 16.05 10.24 -19.57
CA ALA A 6 15.44 8.94 -19.86
C ALA A 6 13.92 9.05 -20.10
N SER A 7 13.24 9.95 -19.39
CA SER A 7 11.80 10.21 -19.53
C SER A 7 11.48 10.71 -20.93
N GLU A 8 12.27 11.67 -21.41
CA GLU A 8 12.20 12.21 -22.76
C GLU A 8 12.60 11.15 -23.80
N LYS A 9 13.73 10.44 -23.60
CA LYS A 9 14.23 9.40 -24.52
C LYS A 9 13.23 8.26 -24.72
N TRP A 10 12.56 7.82 -23.66
CA TRP A 10 11.70 6.63 -23.68
C TRP A 10 10.20 6.96 -23.76
N ASN A 11 9.84 8.24 -23.74
CA ASN A 11 8.47 8.74 -23.72
C ASN A 11 7.61 8.06 -22.63
N ILE A 12 8.13 8.06 -21.40
CA ILE A 12 7.45 7.55 -20.19
C ILE A 12 7.70 8.51 -19.03
N SER A 13 6.81 8.58 -18.04
CA SER A 13 6.96 9.52 -16.93
C SER A 13 8.21 9.27 -16.08
N GLU A 14 8.77 10.32 -15.47
CA GLU A 14 9.89 10.17 -14.53
C GLU A 14 9.58 9.20 -13.39
N ARG A 15 8.34 9.22 -12.90
CA ARG A 15 7.83 8.28 -11.90
C ARG A 15 7.90 6.85 -12.39
N ARG A 16 7.49 6.58 -13.63
CA ARG A 16 7.60 5.25 -14.25
C ARG A 16 9.05 4.76 -14.28
N ILE A 17 9.99 5.65 -14.57
CA ILE A 17 11.42 5.31 -14.55
C ILE A 17 11.90 4.99 -13.14
N ARG A 18 11.50 5.77 -12.12
CA ARG A 18 11.83 5.47 -10.71
C ARG A 18 11.31 4.10 -10.29
N GLN A 19 10.07 3.77 -10.67
CA GLN A 19 9.48 2.45 -10.41
C GLN A 19 10.34 1.34 -11.06
N LEU A 20 10.65 1.47 -12.35
CA LEU A 20 11.49 0.50 -13.07
C LEU A 20 12.90 0.34 -12.46
N ILE A 21 13.50 1.41 -11.94
CA ILE A 21 14.77 1.36 -11.21
C ILE A 21 14.59 0.57 -9.90
N GLN A 22 13.57 0.89 -9.10
CA GLN A 22 13.33 0.23 -7.82
C GLN A 22 12.97 -1.25 -7.97
N ASP A 23 12.30 -1.62 -9.06
CA ASP A 23 11.99 -3.00 -9.41
C ASP A 23 13.20 -3.76 -9.99
N GLY A 24 14.35 -3.10 -10.14
CA GLY A 24 15.56 -3.70 -10.71
C GLY A 24 15.48 -3.97 -12.22
N ARG A 25 14.52 -3.36 -12.93
CA ARG A 25 14.30 -3.54 -14.37
C ARG A 25 15.18 -2.66 -15.25
N ILE A 26 15.90 -1.71 -14.66
CA ILE A 26 16.90 -0.87 -15.32
C ILE A 26 18.26 -1.22 -14.72
N GLU A 27 18.97 -2.15 -15.37
CA GLU A 27 20.29 -2.58 -14.93
C GLU A 27 21.32 -1.43 -14.99
N GLY A 28 22.20 -1.38 -13.99
CA GLY A 28 23.24 -0.35 -13.89
C GLY A 28 22.75 1.01 -13.37
N ALA A 29 21.46 1.17 -13.09
CA ALA A 29 20.95 2.39 -12.44
C ALA A 29 21.56 2.55 -11.04
N ARG A 30 22.16 3.71 -10.77
CA ARG A 30 22.84 4.01 -9.50
C ARG A 30 22.35 5.30 -8.89
N LYS A 31 22.17 5.31 -7.57
CA LYS A 31 21.83 6.51 -6.80
C LYS A 31 23.12 7.16 -6.29
N MET A 32 23.35 8.42 -6.66
CA MET A 32 24.44 9.24 -6.11
C MET A 32 23.83 10.46 -5.42
N GLY A 33 23.88 10.47 -4.08
CA GLY A 33 23.16 11.44 -3.26
C GLY A 33 21.64 11.29 -3.43
N THR A 34 20.97 12.35 -3.87
CA THR A 34 19.53 12.37 -4.16
C THR A 34 19.20 12.04 -5.63
N THR A 35 20.21 11.93 -6.49
CA THR A 35 20.04 11.82 -7.94
C THR A 35 20.26 10.39 -8.42
N TRP A 36 19.40 9.92 -9.32
CA TRP A 36 19.55 8.64 -10.02
C TRP A 36 20.23 8.85 -11.37
N TYR A 37 21.20 7.99 -11.67
CA TYR A 37 21.93 7.92 -12.92
C TYR A 37 21.64 6.58 -13.60
N ILE A 38 21.25 6.63 -14.87
CA ILE A 38 20.97 5.49 -15.73
C ILE A 38 22.08 5.46 -16.79
N PRO A 39 22.71 4.31 -17.09
CA PRO A 39 23.69 4.20 -18.17
C PRO A 39 23.10 4.61 -19.53
N ASP A 40 23.87 5.30 -20.38
CA ASP A 40 23.34 5.89 -21.62
C ASP A 40 22.95 4.83 -22.66
N GLU A 41 23.66 3.71 -22.61
CA GLU A 41 23.49 2.49 -23.39
C GLU A 41 22.30 1.63 -22.95
N THR A 42 21.64 1.94 -21.83
CA THR A 42 20.47 1.17 -21.39
C THR A 42 19.28 1.41 -22.34
N ASP A 43 18.71 0.30 -22.81
CA ASP A 43 17.48 0.29 -23.60
C ASP A 43 16.23 0.43 -22.71
N LYS A 44 15.15 0.94 -23.31
CA LYS A 44 13.84 0.99 -22.64
C LYS A 44 13.41 -0.44 -22.26
N PRO A 45 13.13 -0.75 -20.98
CA PRO A 45 12.67 -2.07 -20.59
C PRO A 45 11.39 -2.46 -21.33
N ILE A 46 11.27 -3.74 -21.71
CA ILE A 46 10.10 -4.28 -22.42
C ILE A 46 8.85 -4.05 -21.57
N ASP A 47 7.86 -3.36 -22.12
CA ASP A 47 6.56 -3.18 -21.49
C ASP A 47 5.69 -4.42 -21.76
N LYS A 48 5.41 -5.21 -20.73
CA LYS A 48 4.65 -6.46 -20.84
C LYS A 48 3.14 -6.26 -20.72
N ARG A 49 2.68 -5.03 -20.56
CA ARG A 49 1.28 -4.71 -20.23
C ARG A 49 0.37 -4.74 -21.45
N TRP A 50 -0.77 -5.40 -21.34
CA TRP A 50 -1.85 -5.32 -22.33
C TRP A 50 -2.81 -4.13 -22.05
N LYS A 51 -3.13 -3.35 -23.09
CA LYS A 51 -4.14 -2.28 -23.01
C LYS A 51 -5.55 -2.86 -23.02
N GLU A 52 -6.05 -3.19 -21.84
CA GLU A 52 -7.50 -3.23 -21.57
C GLU A 52 -7.90 -1.87 -21.00
N GLU A 53 -8.79 -1.14 -21.68
CA GLU A 53 -9.44 0.05 -21.11
C GLU A 53 -10.50 -0.38 -20.08
N LYS A 54 -10.29 -0.04 -18.81
CA LYS A 54 -11.30 -0.23 -17.77
C LYS A 54 -12.12 1.05 -17.64
N ASN A 55 -13.41 0.98 -17.95
CA ASN A 55 -14.33 2.07 -17.68
C ASN A 55 -15.03 1.83 -16.35
N TYR A 56 -14.60 2.56 -15.31
CA TYR A 56 -15.26 2.54 -14.01
C TYR A 56 -16.59 3.30 -14.08
N ARG A 57 -17.70 2.61 -13.79
CA ARG A 57 -19.00 3.27 -13.63
C ARG A 57 -19.08 3.83 -12.22
N ILE A 58 -18.90 5.14 -12.09
CA ILE A 58 -19.13 5.87 -10.83
C ILE A 58 -20.57 6.40 -10.89
N ASP A 59 -21.49 5.67 -10.27
CA ASP A 59 -22.92 6.01 -10.23
C ASP A 59 -23.25 6.73 -8.90
N LEU A 60 -22.63 7.88 -8.70
CA LEU A 60 -22.81 8.72 -7.52
C LEU A 60 -23.25 10.13 -7.95
N PRO A 61 -24.21 10.75 -7.23
CA PRO A 61 -24.55 12.16 -7.43
C PRO A 61 -23.34 13.08 -7.25
N GLU A 62 -23.34 14.24 -7.92
CA GLU A 62 -22.23 15.21 -7.81
C GLU A 62 -22.00 15.69 -6.37
N ASP A 63 -23.05 15.75 -5.55
CA ASP A 63 -23.02 16.24 -4.17
C ASP A 63 -22.78 15.14 -3.12
N TYR A 64 -22.54 13.89 -3.55
CA TYR A 64 -22.47 12.72 -2.67
C TYR A 64 -21.46 12.87 -1.52
N PHE A 65 -20.36 13.58 -1.72
CA PHE A 65 -19.30 13.77 -0.71
C PHE A 65 -19.38 15.12 0.04
N ASN A 66 -20.38 15.97 -0.23
CA ASN A 66 -20.46 17.33 0.35
C ASN A 66 -20.47 17.34 1.89
N GLU A 67 -21.16 16.39 2.51
CA GLU A 67 -21.18 16.30 3.98
C GLU A 67 -19.80 15.98 4.55
N VAL A 68 -19.09 15.02 3.93
CA VAL A 68 -17.75 14.61 4.36
C VAL A 68 -16.77 15.77 4.20
N ASP A 69 -16.81 16.46 3.07
CA ASP A 69 -15.95 17.62 2.80
C ASP A 69 -16.21 18.77 3.76
N SER A 70 -17.47 19.00 4.12
CA SER A 70 -17.85 19.99 5.12
C SER A 70 -17.29 19.64 6.51
N LYS A 71 -17.39 18.37 6.92
CA LYS A 71 -16.78 17.88 8.17
C LYS A 71 -15.26 17.99 8.16
N LEU A 72 -14.61 17.67 7.05
CA LEU A 72 -13.16 17.80 6.89
C LEU A 72 -12.71 19.26 6.99
N LYS A 73 -13.42 20.20 6.33
CA LYS A 73 -13.16 21.64 6.44
C LYS A 73 -13.28 22.13 7.87
N LYS A 74 -14.34 21.72 8.59
CA LYS A 74 -14.55 22.06 10.01
C LYS A 74 -13.48 21.48 10.93
N LEU A 75 -12.96 20.29 10.63
CA LEU A 75 -11.86 19.70 11.38
C LEU A 75 -10.56 20.49 11.14
N ASN A 76 -10.25 20.78 9.89
CA ASN A 76 -9.03 21.49 9.51
C ASN A 76 -9.00 22.92 10.06
N SER A 77 -10.15 23.60 10.17
CA SER A 77 -10.23 24.94 10.79
C SER A 77 -9.90 24.96 12.29
N LYS A 78 -9.80 23.80 12.94
CA LYS A 78 -9.43 23.68 14.36
C LYS A 78 -7.96 23.37 14.59
N ARG A 79 -7.17 23.20 13.52
CA ARG A 79 -5.72 22.94 13.62
C ARG A 79 -4.95 24.24 13.91
N PRO A 80 -3.81 24.20 14.63
CA PRO A 80 -3.19 23.01 15.21
C PRO A 80 -3.91 22.54 16.49
N LEU A 81 -3.96 21.22 16.68
CA LEU A 81 -4.49 20.63 17.90
C LEU A 81 -3.39 20.56 18.98
N PRO A 82 -3.75 20.53 20.28
CA PRO A 82 -2.78 20.36 21.35
C PRO A 82 -1.98 19.06 21.20
N LYS A 83 -0.67 19.10 21.50
CA LYS A 83 0.24 17.94 21.32
C LYS A 83 -0.24 16.68 22.03
N GLU A 84 -0.67 16.80 23.30
CA GLU A 84 -1.19 15.67 24.06
C GLU A 84 -2.48 15.09 23.45
N THR A 85 -3.33 15.95 22.87
CA THR A 85 -4.53 15.50 22.16
C THR A 85 -4.17 14.72 20.91
N ILE A 86 -3.18 15.18 20.13
CA ILE A 86 -2.69 14.48 18.94
C ILE A 86 -2.15 13.10 19.33
N LYS A 87 -1.26 13.05 20.33
CA LYS A 87 -0.68 11.80 20.83
C LYS A 87 -1.74 10.80 21.28
N SER A 88 -2.75 11.25 22.04
CA SER A 88 -3.84 10.39 22.49
C SER A 88 -4.69 9.87 21.33
N LEU A 89 -4.92 10.69 20.30
CA LEU A 89 -5.64 10.27 19.09
C LEU A 89 -4.82 9.26 18.27
N GLU A 90 -3.52 9.46 18.13
CA GLU A 90 -2.60 8.53 17.45
C GLU A 90 -2.59 7.17 18.14
N GLU A 91 -2.39 7.13 19.46
CA GLU A 91 -2.42 5.90 20.26
C GLU A 91 -3.78 5.18 20.14
N ASN A 92 -4.88 5.93 20.16
CA ASN A 92 -6.22 5.38 20.00
C ASN A 92 -6.46 4.83 18.59
N ASN A 93 -5.99 5.52 17.55
CA ASN A 93 -6.11 5.09 16.17
C ASN A 93 -5.30 3.83 15.91
N ILE A 94 -4.04 3.77 16.37
CA ILE A 94 -3.18 2.57 16.23
C ILE A 94 -3.84 1.36 16.89
N LEU A 95 -4.35 1.53 18.12
CA LEU A 95 -5.03 0.46 18.85
C LEU A 95 -6.26 -0.04 18.09
N ASN A 96 -7.17 0.86 17.72
CA ASN A 96 -8.43 0.47 17.06
C ASN A 96 -8.18 -0.11 15.66
N TRP A 97 -7.27 0.48 14.89
CA TRP A 97 -6.97 -0.02 13.55
C TRP A 97 -6.36 -1.42 13.62
N THR A 98 -5.35 -1.61 14.47
CA THR A 98 -4.70 -2.91 14.66
C THR A 98 -5.68 -3.99 15.14
N TYR A 99 -6.50 -3.67 16.15
CA TYR A 99 -7.50 -4.60 16.65
C TYR A 99 -8.50 -5.00 15.56
N ASN A 100 -9.15 -4.03 14.91
CA ASN A 100 -10.22 -4.34 13.95
C ASN A 100 -9.68 -5.04 12.70
N SER A 101 -8.51 -4.64 12.18
CA SER A 101 -7.93 -5.27 10.99
C SER A 101 -7.56 -6.72 11.26
N ASN A 102 -6.83 -7.00 12.35
CA ASN A 102 -6.42 -8.37 12.67
C ASN A 102 -7.62 -9.25 13.06
N ALA A 103 -8.65 -8.70 13.70
CA ALA A 103 -9.86 -9.44 14.05
C ALA A 103 -10.64 -9.92 12.81
N ILE A 104 -10.66 -9.13 11.72
CA ILE A 104 -11.25 -9.55 10.44
C ILE A 104 -10.53 -10.77 9.88
N GLU A 105 -9.20 -10.83 10.04
CA GLU A 105 -8.34 -11.95 9.61
C GLU A 105 -8.30 -13.12 10.62
N GLY A 106 -9.12 -13.06 11.68
CA GLY A 106 -9.30 -14.17 12.63
C GLY A 106 -8.40 -14.14 13.86
N ASN A 107 -7.64 -13.07 14.11
CA ASN A 107 -6.93 -12.89 15.38
C ASN A 107 -7.94 -12.80 16.53
N THR A 108 -7.67 -13.50 17.64
CA THR A 108 -8.65 -13.69 18.71
C THR A 108 -8.42 -12.79 19.92
N LEU A 109 -7.41 -11.91 19.89
CA LEU A 109 -7.16 -10.94 20.96
C LEU A 109 -8.33 -9.96 21.08
N THR A 110 -8.81 -9.75 22.29
CA THR A 110 -9.77 -8.67 22.60
C THR A 110 -9.09 -7.31 22.52
N LEU A 111 -9.87 -6.23 22.38
CA LEU A 111 -9.32 -4.86 22.34
C LEU A 111 -8.40 -4.53 23.53
N ARG A 112 -8.74 -5.04 24.73
CA ARG A 112 -7.91 -4.84 25.94
C ARG A 112 -6.61 -5.62 25.87
N GLU A 113 -6.67 -6.87 25.41
CA GLU A 113 -5.49 -7.70 25.21
C GLU A 113 -4.57 -7.10 24.13
N THR A 114 -5.12 -6.65 23.00
CA THR A 114 -4.37 -5.94 21.95
C THR A 114 -3.64 -4.72 22.52
N LYS A 115 -4.30 -3.91 23.36
CA LYS A 115 -3.66 -2.77 24.02
C LYS A 115 -2.46 -3.19 24.86
N VAL A 116 -2.62 -4.22 25.68
CA VAL A 116 -1.54 -4.75 26.54
C VAL A 116 -0.38 -5.29 25.70
N VAL A 117 -0.66 -5.93 24.56
CA VAL A 117 0.38 -6.37 23.60
C VAL A 117 1.13 -5.18 23.00
N LEU A 118 0.43 -4.11 22.61
CA LEU A 118 1.06 -2.89 22.08
C LEU A 118 1.94 -2.16 23.11
N GLU A 119 1.68 -2.36 24.40
CA GLU A 119 2.51 -1.91 25.54
C GLU A 119 3.70 -2.85 25.82
N GLY A 120 3.83 -3.96 25.09
CA GLY A 120 4.96 -4.89 25.17
C GLY A 120 4.76 -6.06 26.13
N ILE A 121 3.54 -6.29 26.60
CA ILE A 121 3.20 -7.36 27.56
C ILE A 121 2.50 -8.51 26.82
N THR A 122 2.91 -9.75 27.11
CA THR A 122 2.31 -10.94 26.50
C THR A 122 1.04 -11.40 27.24
N ILE A 123 0.13 -12.02 26.50
CA ILE A 123 -1.16 -12.54 26.97
C ILE A 123 -1.09 -14.06 27.01
N GLY A 124 -1.34 -14.62 28.20
CA GLY A 124 -1.39 -16.07 28.39
C GLY A 124 -2.50 -16.72 27.58
N GLY A 125 -2.20 -17.89 26.98
CA GLY A 125 -3.18 -18.66 26.21
C GLY A 125 -3.40 -18.19 24.76
N LYS A 126 -2.68 -17.15 24.31
CA LYS A 126 -2.70 -16.65 22.93
C LYS A 126 -1.42 -17.06 22.21
N SER A 127 -1.50 -17.29 20.91
CA SER A 127 -0.35 -17.76 20.14
C SER A 127 0.70 -16.65 19.96
N VAL A 128 1.97 -17.03 19.77
CA VAL A 128 3.03 -16.07 19.43
C VAL A 128 2.70 -15.35 18.11
N LYS A 129 2.10 -16.07 17.15
CA LYS A 129 1.64 -15.51 15.88
C LYS A 129 0.69 -14.33 16.09
N GLU A 130 -0.35 -14.48 16.91
CA GLU A 130 -1.32 -13.42 17.16
C GLU A 130 -0.70 -12.17 17.80
N HIS A 131 0.31 -12.35 18.66
CA HIS A 131 1.05 -11.22 19.23
C HIS A 131 1.90 -10.52 18.17
N LEU A 132 2.59 -11.29 17.32
CA LEU A 132 3.38 -10.75 16.22
C LEU A 132 2.50 -10.01 15.22
N GLU A 133 1.31 -10.51 14.87
CA GLU A 133 0.36 -9.81 14.00
C GLU A 133 -0.01 -8.42 14.55
N VAL A 134 -0.20 -8.29 15.86
CA VAL A 134 -0.47 -6.98 16.51
C VAL A 134 0.72 -6.04 16.43
N LEU A 135 1.93 -6.53 16.77
CA LEU A 135 3.13 -5.72 16.75
C LEU A 135 3.52 -5.31 15.32
N ASN A 136 3.46 -6.24 14.37
CA ASN A 136 3.76 -6.01 12.97
C ASN A 136 2.80 -5.02 12.33
N HIS A 137 1.50 -5.10 12.65
CA HIS A 137 0.51 -4.15 12.14
C HIS A 137 0.76 -2.73 12.67
N LYS A 138 1.15 -2.57 13.95
CA LYS A 138 1.59 -1.27 14.47
C LYS A 138 2.79 -0.72 13.68
N GLU A 139 3.82 -1.52 13.46
CA GLU A 139 5.01 -1.09 12.69
C GLU A 139 4.65 -0.73 11.24
N ALA A 140 3.71 -1.46 10.64
CA ALA A 140 3.19 -1.16 9.31
C ALA A 140 2.44 0.18 9.25
N ILE A 141 1.63 0.52 10.28
CA ILE A 141 0.97 1.83 10.39
C ILE A 141 2.03 2.94 10.49
N LEU A 142 3.03 2.79 11.36
CA LEU A 142 4.08 3.80 11.53
C LEU A 142 4.87 4.02 10.24
N PHE A 143 5.21 2.93 9.54
CA PHE A 143 5.85 3.02 8.23
C PHE A 143 4.98 3.75 7.20
N LEU A 144 3.67 3.49 7.18
CA LEU A 144 2.73 4.21 6.32
C LEU A 144 2.67 5.71 6.65
N GLU A 145 2.64 6.08 7.93
CA GLU A 145 2.69 7.47 8.37
C GLU A 145 3.97 8.18 7.91
N ASP A 146 5.13 7.51 7.99
CA ASP A 146 6.40 8.03 7.47
C ASP A 146 6.35 8.26 5.96
N LEU A 147 5.76 7.33 5.19
CA LEU A 147 5.58 7.49 3.75
C LEU A 147 4.71 8.72 3.43
N VAL A 148 3.60 8.90 4.15
CA VAL A 148 2.69 10.03 3.98
C VAL A 148 3.36 11.35 4.35
N ASN A 149 4.05 11.41 5.49
CA ASN A 149 4.77 12.59 5.95
C ASN A 149 5.90 12.99 4.99
N GLY A 150 6.54 12.00 4.37
CA GLY A 150 7.56 12.21 3.33
C GLY A 150 6.99 12.64 1.97
N ASN A 151 5.66 12.75 1.80
CA ASN A 151 4.98 12.89 0.50
C ASN A 151 5.47 11.83 -0.51
N THR A 152 5.67 10.61 -0.03
CA THR A 152 6.18 9.52 -0.85
C THR A 152 5.08 9.04 -1.79
N GLU A 153 5.41 9.00 -3.06
CA GLU A 153 4.61 8.42 -4.11
C GLU A 153 4.32 6.93 -3.84
N LEU A 154 3.11 6.44 -4.15
CA LEU A 154 2.79 5.02 -4.00
C LEU A 154 3.50 4.20 -5.08
N LEU A 155 4.42 3.33 -4.68
CA LEU A 155 5.19 2.45 -5.55
C LEU A 155 5.00 0.98 -5.15
N GLU A 156 5.24 0.03 -6.05
CA GLU A 156 5.19 -1.40 -5.70
C GLU A 156 6.15 -1.73 -4.56
N TRP A 157 7.30 -1.06 -4.54
CA TRP A 157 8.28 -1.17 -3.47
C TRP A 157 7.66 -0.87 -2.09
N ASN A 158 6.83 0.18 -1.98
CA ASN A 158 6.17 0.52 -0.72
C ASN A 158 5.18 -0.57 -0.31
N ILE A 159 4.39 -1.09 -1.24
CA ILE A 159 3.42 -2.16 -0.99
C ILE A 159 4.14 -3.43 -0.51
N LYS A 160 5.22 -3.83 -1.19
CA LYS A 160 6.04 -4.99 -0.81
C LYS A 160 6.68 -4.81 0.57
N ASN A 161 7.18 -3.62 0.89
CA ASN A 161 7.73 -3.37 2.23
C ASN A 161 6.67 -3.36 3.33
N LEU A 162 5.49 -2.79 3.07
CA LEU A 162 4.38 -2.84 4.01
C LEU A 162 4.00 -4.30 4.30
N HIS A 163 3.84 -5.10 3.24
CA HIS A 163 3.57 -6.53 3.37
C HIS A 163 4.70 -7.29 4.10
N ALA A 164 5.96 -6.96 3.84
CA ALA A 164 7.10 -7.55 4.54
C ALA A 164 7.08 -7.26 6.05
N LEU A 165 6.63 -6.07 6.46
CA LEU A 165 6.44 -5.72 7.87
C LEU A 165 5.32 -6.54 8.49
N ILE A 166 4.18 -6.67 7.80
CA ILE A 166 3.03 -7.47 8.26
C ILE A 166 3.43 -8.92 8.55
N LEU A 167 4.18 -9.57 7.65
CA LEU A 167 4.57 -10.99 7.79
C LEU A 167 5.87 -11.23 8.57
N LYS A 168 6.53 -10.18 9.07
CA LYS A 168 7.84 -10.29 9.74
C LYS A 168 7.78 -11.26 10.93
N GLY A 169 8.61 -12.32 10.89
CA GLY A 169 8.64 -13.33 11.95
C GLY A 169 7.44 -14.28 11.99
N ILE A 170 6.50 -14.12 11.06
CA ILE A 170 5.34 -15.02 10.86
C ILE A 170 5.61 -15.90 9.64
N ASP A 171 5.87 -15.28 8.49
CA ASP A 171 6.22 -15.95 7.24
C ASP A 171 7.26 -15.14 6.45
N ASN A 172 8.52 -15.28 6.87
CA ASN A 172 9.65 -14.60 6.24
C ASN A 172 9.92 -15.08 4.81
N GLN A 173 9.41 -16.25 4.40
CA GLN A 173 9.66 -16.79 3.07
C GLN A 173 8.86 -16.00 2.03
N ASN A 174 7.63 -15.62 2.36
CA ASN A 174 6.70 -14.90 1.49
C ASN A 174 6.61 -13.38 1.78
N ALA A 175 7.12 -12.92 2.92
CA ALA A 175 7.21 -11.50 3.27
C ALA A 175 7.72 -10.61 2.12
N GLY A 176 6.87 -9.68 1.70
CA GLY A 176 7.16 -8.70 0.63
C GLY A 176 7.32 -9.27 -0.78
N LYS A 177 6.91 -10.52 -1.04
CA LYS A 177 7.03 -11.15 -2.36
C LYS A 177 5.66 -11.49 -2.92
N TYR A 178 5.47 -11.21 -4.21
CA TYR A 178 4.28 -11.69 -4.90
C TYR A 178 4.24 -13.22 -4.92
N ARG A 179 3.03 -13.76 -4.76
CA ARG A 179 2.79 -15.20 -4.76
C ARG A 179 3.28 -15.84 -6.06
N GLN A 180 3.82 -17.06 -5.94
CA GLN A 180 4.29 -17.87 -7.06
C GLN A 180 3.35 -19.04 -7.37
N GLU A 181 2.15 -18.99 -6.80
CA GLU A 181 1.11 -20.00 -6.95
C GLU A 181 -0.28 -19.35 -6.93
N ASN A 182 -1.27 -20.09 -7.39
CA ASN A 182 -2.66 -19.65 -7.39
C ASN A 182 -3.30 -19.93 -6.03
N VAL A 183 -3.97 -18.93 -5.48
CA VAL A 183 -4.66 -19.00 -4.19
C VAL A 183 -6.18 -18.97 -4.36
N VAL A 184 -6.88 -19.42 -3.32
CA VAL A 184 -8.34 -19.37 -3.22
C VAL A 184 -8.69 -18.56 -1.99
N ILE A 185 -9.51 -17.53 -2.17
CA ILE A 185 -9.98 -16.70 -1.06
C ILE A 185 -11.14 -17.44 -0.38
N SER A 186 -10.98 -17.75 0.90
CA SER A 186 -12.01 -18.43 1.68
C SER A 186 -13.31 -17.61 1.68
N GLY A 187 -14.43 -18.24 1.33
CA GLY A 187 -15.74 -17.58 1.30
C GLY A 187 -16.00 -16.69 0.08
N ALA A 188 -15.04 -16.49 -0.82
CA ALA A 188 -15.25 -15.75 -2.06
C ALA A 188 -15.61 -16.68 -3.22
N THR A 189 -16.57 -16.28 -4.06
CA THR A 189 -16.88 -16.97 -5.32
C THR A 189 -15.93 -16.60 -6.45
N GLN A 190 -15.28 -15.44 -6.34
CA GLN A 190 -14.38 -14.91 -7.35
C GLN A 190 -12.99 -15.54 -7.22
N LYS A 191 -12.45 -16.04 -8.34
CA LYS A 191 -11.06 -16.49 -8.41
C LYS A 191 -10.13 -15.28 -8.64
N PRO A 192 -9.03 -15.15 -7.88
CA PRO A 192 -7.99 -14.19 -8.16
C PRO A 192 -7.34 -14.39 -9.54
N VAL A 193 -6.62 -13.37 -10.01
CA VAL A 193 -5.84 -13.47 -11.26
C VAL A 193 -4.81 -14.59 -11.20
N ASP A 194 -4.33 -15.09 -12.34
CA ASP A 194 -3.26 -16.08 -12.31
C ASP A 194 -1.96 -15.46 -11.75
N TYR A 195 -1.20 -16.20 -10.94
CA TYR A 195 0.02 -15.70 -10.30
C TYR A 195 1.04 -15.17 -11.32
N VAL A 196 1.09 -15.74 -12.53
CA VAL A 196 1.99 -15.30 -13.62
C VAL A 196 1.64 -13.87 -14.07
N GLN A 197 0.38 -13.46 -13.90
CA GLN A 197 -0.12 -12.14 -14.27
C GLN A 197 -0.02 -11.11 -13.14
N VAL A 198 0.23 -11.53 -11.89
CA VAL A 198 0.26 -10.61 -10.73
C VAL A 198 1.25 -9.45 -10.92
N PRO A 199 2.52 -9.67 -11.35
CA PRO A 199 3.45 -8.56 -11.54
C PRO A 199 2.95 -7.54 -12.56
N GLU A 200 2.40 -8.01 -13.69
CA GLU A 200 1.87 -7.14 -14.73
C GLU A 200 0.64 -6.35 -14.26
N LYS A 201 -0.29 -7.01 -13.57
CA LYS A 201 -1.52 -6.39 -13.08
C LYS A 201 -1.25 -5.39 -11.96
N MET A 202 -0.30 -5.66 -11.06
CA MET A 202 0.14 -4.70 -10.04
C MET A 202 0.79 -3.47 -10.65
N GLU A 203 1.67 -3.68 -11.63
CA GLU A 203 2.32 -2.59 -12.35
C GLU A 203 1.30 -1.71 -13.08
N LYS A 204 0.27 -2.34 -13.67
CA LYS A 204 -0.86 -1.63 -14.29
C LYS A 204 -1.67 -0.86 -13.26
N LEU A 205 -2.00 -1.46 -12.11
CA LEU A 205 -2.75 -0.82 -11.03
C LEU A 205 -2.07 0.47 -10.53
N ILE A 206 -0.75 0.45 -10.35
CA ILE A 206 0.01 1.64 -9.91
C ILE A 206 -0.11 2.80 -10.90
N LEU A 207 -0.19 2.49 -12.20
CA LEU A 207 -0.31 3.50 -13.25
C LEU A 207 -1.75 3.99 -13.42
N GLU A 208 -2.73 3.09 -13.33
CA GLU A 208 -4.14 3.47 -13.27
C GLU A 208 -4.40 4.40 -12.07
N TYR A 209 -3.80 4.11 -10.91
CA TYR A 209 -3.91 4.95 -9.72
C TYR A 209 -3.42 6.40 -9.91
N ASP A 210 -2.40 6.60 -10.75
CA ASP A 210 -1.92 7.94 -11.12
C ASP A 210 -2.90 8.68 -12.01
N GLU A 211 -3.55 7.94 -12.91
CA GLU A 211 -4.63 8.43 -13.76
C GLU A 211 -5.94 8.61 -13.00
N TRP A 212 -6.02 8.33 -11.69
CA TRP A 212 -7.23 8.52 -10.89
C TRP A 212 -7.21 9.81 -10.06
N GLN A 213 -6.18 10.64 -10.20
CA GLN A 213 -6.02 11.88 -9.42
C GLN A 213 -7.18 12.87 -9.62
N GLN A 214 -7.91 12.80 -10.73
CA GLN A 214 -9.12 13.59 -10.98
C GLN A 214 -10.32 13.16 -10.13
N PHE A 215 -10.32 11.93 -9.59
CA PHE A 215 -11.43 11.46 -8.77
C PHE A 215 -11.30 11.93 -7.32
N HIS A 216 -12.45 12.01 -6.63
CA HIS A 216 -12.48 12.29 -5.20
C HIS A 216 -11.64 11.25 -4.42
N PRO A 217 -10.86 11.63 -3.39
CA PRO A 217 -9.97 10.72 -2.67
C PRO A 217 -10.62 9.43 -2.16
N LEU A 218 -11.88 9.49 -1.73
CA LEU A 218 -12.63 8.31 -1.30
C LEU A 218 -12.95 7.34 -2.44
N ILE A 219 -13.24 7.85 -3.64
CA ILE A 219 -13.41 7.01 -4.84
C ILE A 219 -12.09 6.33 -5.17
N ARG A 220 -11.00 7.10 -5.17
CA ARG A 220 -9.65 6.58 -5.47
C ARG A 220 -9.24 5.46 -4.50
N ALA A 221 -9.48 5.66 -3.20
CA ALA A 221 -9.21 4.65 -2.18
C ALA A 221 -10.06 3.38 -2.41
N ALA A 222 -11.34 3.53 -2.74
CA ALA A 222 -12.23 2.40 -3.02
C ALA A 222 -11.81 1.62 -4.28
N LEU A 223 -11.46 2.31 -5.37
CA LEU A 223 -10.97 1.69 -6.60
C LEU A 223 -9.66 0.95 -6.35
N LEU A 224 -8.70 1.59 -5.68
CA LEU A 224 -7.43 0.97 -5.34
C LEU A 224 -7.62 -0.29 -4.49
N HIS A 225 -8.46 -0.21 -3.46
CA HIS A 225 -8.77 -1.36 -2.62
C HIS A 225 -9.42 -2.51 -3.42
N GLY A 226 -10.45 -2.21 -4.22
CA GLY A 226 -11.14 -3.23 -5.02
C GLY A 226 -10.23 -3.93 -6.02
N GLU A 227 -9.41 -3.18 -6.75
CA GLU A 227 -8.46 -3.73 -7.73
C GLU A 227 -7.33 -4.52 -7.04
N PHE A 228 -6.81 -4.02 -5.93
CA PHE A 228 -5.77 -4.70 -5.16
C PHE A 228 -6.27 -6.05 -4.63
N VAL A 229 -7.46 -6.08 -4.03
CA VAL A 229 -8.08 -7.31 -3.52
C VAL A 229 -8.43 -8.27 -4.66
N PHE A 230 -8.83 -7.76 -5.83
CA PHE A 230 -9.09 -8.58 -7.02
C PHE A 230 -7.81 -9.25 -7.56
N ILE A 231 -6.70 -8.52 -7.60
CA ILE A 231 -5.40 -9.07 -7.99
C ILE A 231 -4.92 -10.08 -6.95
N HIS A 232 -5.11 -9.76 -5.67
CA HIS A 232 -4.69 -10.57 -4.53
C HIS A 232 -3.22 -11.00 -4.65
N PRO A 233 -2.28 -10.03 -4.56
CA PRO A 233 -0.91 -10.24 -5.04
C PRO A 233 -0.02 -11.09 -4.12
N PHE A 234 -0.42 -11.28 -2.86
CA PHE A 234 0.33 -12.02 -1.84
C PHE A 234 -0.33 -13.38 -1.56
N VAL A 235 0.39 -14.26 -0.85
CA VAL A 235 -0.03 -15.66 -0.64
C VAL A 235 -0.98 -15.82 0.55
N ASP A 236 -0.87 -14.90 1.51
CA ASP A 236 -1.72 -14.74 2.67
C ASP A 236 -3.01 -13.97 2.36
#